data_AF-A0A661K5T9-F1
#
_entry.id   AF-A0A661K5T9-F1
#
_cell.length_a   1.000
_cell.length_b   1.000
_cell.length_c   1.000
_cell.angle_alpha   90.00
_cell.angle_beta   90.00
_cell.angle_gamma   90.00
#
_symmetry.space_group_name_H-M   'P 1'
#
loop_
_entity.id
_entity.type
_entity.pdbx_description
1 polymer ?
#
loop_
_entity_poly.entity_id
_entity_poly.type
_entity_poly.pdbx_seq_one_letter_code
_entity_poly.pdbx_strand_id
1 'polypeptide(L)'
;MGNKRLPDPLKRREILYGKDTPPETLIEYGRLYLEEGRWNDAVEFFGRAHYKEGLFELKELALREGDYFLMSQVSEFLGEELEAEEWKRLGHRALEAGKFHFAQKAFGQAGEAEGLRLAREKVQEMEGER
;
A
#
# COMPACT_ATOMS: atom_id res chain seq x y z
N MET A 1 -27.99 5.23 4.92
CA MET A 1 -26.92 5.38 3.92
C MET A 1 -27.03 4.18 2.99
N GLY A 2 -27.17 4.41 1.68
CA GLY A 2 -27.42 3.31 0.73
C GLY A 2 -26.20 2.41 0.62
N ASN A 3 -26.42 1.09 0.57
CA ASN A 3 -25.41 0.06 0.32
C ASN A 3 -24.76 0.30 -1.06
N LYS A 4 -23.79 1.21 -1.14
CA LYS A 4 -22.94 1.34 -2.33
C LYS A 4 -22.10 0.07 -2.40
N ARG A 5 -22.18 -0.64 -3.52
CA ARG A 5 -21.31 -1.77 -3.82
C ARG A 5 -20.10 -1.26 -4.59
N LEU A 6 -18.99 -2.01 -4.57
CA LEU A 6 -17.86 -1.69 -5.41
C LEU A 6 -18.29 -1.64 -6.88
N PRO A 7 -17.87 -0.59 -7.63
CA PRO A 7 -18.23 -0.46 -9.03
C PRO A 7 -17.52 -1.52 -9.87
N ASP A 8 -18.10 -1.86 -11.03
CA ASP A 8 -17.38 -2.62 -12.05
C ASP A 8 -16.13 -1.86 -12.56
N PRO A 9 -15.19 -2.52 -13.26
CA PRO A 9 -13.95 -1.88 -13.68
C PRO A 9 -14.12 -0.63 -14.57
N LEU A 10 -15.14 -0.60 -15.44
CA LEU A 10 -15.41 0.56 -16.31
C LEU A 10 -15.91 1.72 -15.46
N LYS A 11 -16.88 1.44 -14.58
CA LYS A 11 -17.44 2.45 -13.69
C LYS A 11 -16.41 2.96 -12.68
N ARG A 12 -15.54 2.10 -12.16
CA ARG A 12 -14.39 2.48 -11.32
C ARG A 12 -13.53 3.52 -12.04
N ARG A 13 -13.16 3.26 -13.29
CA ARG A 13 -12.32 4.17 -14.09
C ARG A 13 -13.01 5.52 -14.31
N GLU A 14 -14.30 5.51 -14.63
CA GLU A 14 -15.10 6.74 -14.78
C GLU A 14 -15.13 7.58 -13.51
N ILE A 15 -15.31 6.95 -12.36
CA ILE A 15 -15.35 7.67 -11.08
C ILE A 15 -13.95 8.22 -10.77
N LEU A 16 -12.92 7.38 -10.82
CA LEU A 16 -11.59 7.75 -10.36
C LEU A 16 -10.90 8.79 -11.25
N TYR A 17 -11.09 8.72 -12.57
CA TYR A 17 -10.44 9.62 -13.54
C TYR A 17 -11.43 10.56 -14.24
N GLY A 18 -12.69 10.55 -13.83
CA GLY A 18 -13.71 11.48 -14.32
C GLY A 18 -13.32 12.93 -14.02
N LYS A 19 -13.53 13.81 -14.99
CA LYS A 19 -13.13 15.22 -14.90
C LYS A 19 -13.86 15.97 -13.78
N ASP A 20 -15.10 15.58 -13.49
CA ASP A 20 -16.01 16.28 -12.58
C ASP A 20 -16.40 15.44 -11.35
N THR A 21 -15.62 14.40 -11.01
CA THR A 21 -15.92 13.60 -9.81
C THR A 21 -15.60 14.41 -8.55
N PRO A 22 -16.57 14.64 -7.65
CA PRO A 22 -16.32 15.37 -6.41
C PRO A 22 -15.34 14.62 -5.49
N PRO A 23 -14.46 15.33 -4.76
CA PRO A 23 -13.56 14.71 -3.79
C PRO A 23 -14.29 13.84 -2.76
N GLU A 24 -15.48 14.24 -2.32
CA GLU A 24 -16.30 13.49 -1.35
C GLU A 24 -16.72 12.13 -1.92
N THR A 25 -17.04 12.08 -3.22
CA THR A 25 -17.37 10.81 -3.90
C THR A 25 -16.15 9.90 -3.96
N LEU A 26 -14.96 10.46 -4.22
CA LEU A 26 -13.72 9.70 -4.20
C LEU A 26 -13.43 9.14 -2.80
N ILE A 27 -13.60 9.95 -1.75
CA ILE A 27 -13.43 9.53 -0.36
C ILE A 27 -14.40 8.40 0.00
N GLU A 28 -15.68 8.51 -0.37
CA GLU A 28 -16.67 7.47 -0.13
C GLU A 28 -16.26 6.13 -0.77
N TYR A 29 -15.83 6.15 -2.04
CA TYR A 29 -15.35 4.93 -2.69
C TYR A 29 -14.03 4.42 -2.10
N GLY A 30 -13.11 5.30 -1.72
CA GLY A 30 -11.89 4.90 -1.02
C GLY A 30 -12.19 4.18 0.30
N ARG A 31 -13.18 4.67 1.07
CA ARG A 31 -13.67 4.00 2.29
C ARG A 31 -14.28 2.62 1.98
N LEU A 32 -15.10 2.52 0.94
CA LEU A 32 -15.65 1.25 0.49
C LEU A 32 -14.57 0.23 0.11
N TYR A 33 -13.54 0.63 -0.64
CA TYR A 33 -12.42 -0.25 -0.98
C TYR A 33 -11.58 -0.64 0.25
N LEU A 34 -11.40 0.28 1.20
CA LEU A 34 -10.71 0.02 2.46
C LEU A 34 -11.43 -1.04 3.29
N GLU A 35 -12.75 -0.90 3.46
CA GLU A 35 -13.61 -1.83 4.20
C GLU A 35 -13.62 -3.24 3.59
N GLU A 36 -13.52 -3.35 2.27
CA GLU A 36 -13.44 -4.62 1.53
C GLU A 36 -12.02 -5.21 1.49
N GLY A 37 -11.04 -4.62 2.18
CA GLY A 37 -9.66 -5.11 2.20
C GLY A 37 -8.86 -4.85 0.92
N ARG A 38 -9.40 -4.03 -0.01
CA ARG A 38 -8.80 -3.71 -1.30
C ARG A 38 -7.96 -2.43 -1.22
N TRP A 39 -6.92 -2.46 -0.41
CA TRP A 39 -6.16 -1.26 -0.03
C TRP A 39 -5.45 -0.56 -1.20
N ASN A 40 -4.94 -1.34 -2.16
CA ASN A 40 -4.34 -0.79 -3.39
C ASN A 40 -5.34 -0.05 -4.28
N ASP A 41 -6.64 -0.39 -4.20
CA ASP A 41 -7.67 0.41 -4.84
C ASP A 41 -7.97 1.66 -3.98
N ALA A 42 -8.10 1.50 -2.66
CA ALA A 42 -8.42 2.58 -1.74
C ALA A 42 -7.41 3.74 -1.80
N VAL A 43 -6.11 3.44 -1.89
CA VAL A 43 -5.05 4.45 -1.98
C VAL A 43 -5.18 5.34 -3.21
N GLU A 44 -5.60 4.79 -4.36
CA GLU A 44 -5.82 5.61 -5.56
C GLU A 44 -6.96 6.61 -5.36
N PHE A 45 -8.05 6.18 -4.73
CA PHE A 45 -9.19 7.04 -4.44
C PHE A 45 -8.83 8.14 -3.43
N PHE A 46 -8.18 7.81 -2.32
CA PHE A 46 -7.75 8.80 -1.34
C PHE A 46 -6.68 9.74 -1.89
N GLY A 47 -5.72 9.21 -2.64
CA GLY A 47 -4.67 9.98 -3.29
C GLY A 47 -5.24 10.99 -4.28
N ARG A 48 -6.19 10.57 -5.12
CA ARG A 48 -6.85 11.44 -6.09
C ARG A 48 -7.74 12.51 -5.44
N ALA A 49 -8.30 12.20 -4.27
CA ALA A 49 -9.07 13.14 -3.46
C ALA A 49 -8.20 14.08 -2.62
N HIS A 50 -6.88 13.85 -2.56
CA HIS A 50 -5.97 14.48 -1.60
C HIS A 50 -6.41 14.32 -0.13
N TYR A 51 -7.04 13.19 0.19
CA TYR A 51 -7.59 12.91 1.51
C TYR A 51 -6.53 12.34 2.45
N LYS A 52 -5.87 13.25 3.18
CA LYS A 52 -4.70 12.93 4.02
C LYS A 52 -5.02 11.93 5.13
N GLU A 53 -6.18 12.04 5.77
CA GLU A 53 -6.57 11.16 6.86
C GLU A 53 -6.66 9.70 6.41
N GLY A 54 -7.24 9.45 5.22
CA GLY A 54 -7.30 8.11 4.64
C GLY A 54 -5.93 7.59 4.18
N LEU A 55 -5.07 8.48 3.67
CA LEU A 55 -3.70 8.12 3.32
C LEU A 55 -2.87 7.74 4.56
N PHE A 56 -2.99 8.47 5.67
CA PHE A 56 -2.30 8.12 6.92
C PHE A 56 -2.81 6.79 7.50
N GLU A 57 -4.11 6.51 7.43
CA GLU A 57 -4.65 5.21 7.82
C GLU A 57 -4.07 4.07 6.97
N LEU A 58 -3.94 4.27 5.66
CA LEU A 58 -3.28 3.30 4.77
C LEU A 58 -1.77 3.20 5.03
N LYS A 59 -1.09 4.27 5.44
CA LYS A 59 0.33 4.25 5.84
C LYS A 59 0.55 3.31 7.02
N GLU A 60 -0.25 3.47 8.07
CA GLU A 60 -0.20 2.61 9.26
C GLU A 60 -0.52 1.15 8.92
N LEU A 61 -1.52 0.94 8.06
CA LEU A 61 -1.89 -0.40 7.58
C LEU A 61 -0.75 -1.04 6.78
N ALA A 62 -0.14 -0.31 5.86
CA ALA A 62 0.99 -0.79 5.07
C ALA A 62 2.17 -1.18 5.97
N LEU A 63 2.48 -0.36 6.98
CA LEU A 63 3.51 -0.67 7.96
C LEU A 63 3.18 -1.95 8.74
N ARG A 64 1.97 -2.05 9.29
CA ARG A 64 1.54 -3.19 10.11
C ARG A 64 1.60 -4.50 9.33
N GLU A 65 1.16 -4.48 8.08
CA GLU A 65 1.08 -5.66 7.23
C GLU A 65 2.39 -5.98 6.50
N GLY A 66 3.40 -5.10 6.60
CA GLY A 66 4.63 -5.22 5.83
C GLY A 66 4.39 -5.10 4.32
N ASP A 67 3.42 -4.28 3.90
CA ASP A 67 3.10 -4.07 2.49
C ASP A 67 3.98 -2.97 1.89
N TYR A 68 5.06 -3.40 1.22
CA TYR A 68 5.99 -2.49 0.56
C TYR A 68 5.31 -1.61 -0.50
N PHE A 69 4.44 -2.20 -1.34
CA PHE A 69 3.88 -1.48 -2.47
C PHE A 69 2.83 -0.46 -2.02
N LEU A 70 1.98 -0.84 -1.07
CA LEU A 70 1.02 0.10 -0.48
C LEU A 70 1.74 1.26 0.22
N MET A 71 2.79 0.98 0.99
CA MET A 71 3.59 2.02 1.66
C MET A 71 4.20 2.99 0.64
N SER A 72 4.84 2.47 -0.41
CA SER A 72 5.42 3.30 -1.48
C SER A 72 4.38 4.21 -2.15
N GLN A 73 3.20 3.67 -2.46
CA GLN A 73 2.14 4.43 -3.14
C GLN A 73 1.53 5.50 -2.22
N VAL A 74 1.34 5.18 -0.95
CA VAL A 74 0.86 6.16 0.05
C VAL A 74 1.84 7.32 0.19
N SER A 75 3.14 7.02 0.31
CA SER A 75 4.20 8.05 0.39
C SER A 75 4.27 8.93 -0.84
N GLU A 76 4.09 8.37 -2.04
CA GLU A 76 4.00 9.14 -3.29
C GLU A 76 2.84 10.15 -3.24
N PHE A 77 1.64 9.72 -2.84
CA PHE A 77 0.48 10.62 -2.75
C PHE A 77 0.61 11.66 -1.64
N LEU A 78 1.28 11.33 -0.54
CA LEU A 78 1.59 12.28 0.54
C LEU A 78 2.71 13.26 0.16
N GLY A 79 3.50 12.95 -0.86
CA GLY A 79 4.71 13.70 -1.21
C GLY A 79 5.80 13.58 -0.15
N GLU A 80 5.84 12.45 0.55
CA GLU A 80 6.78 12.17 1.63
C GLU A 80 7.88 11.22 1.16
N GLU A 81 9.12 11.54 1.52
CA GLU A 81 10.24 10.60 1.41
C GLU A 81 10.38 9.86 2.75
N LEU A 82 10.31 8.53 2.70
CA LEU A 82 10.45 7.69 3.89
C LEU A 82 11.91 7.57 4.29
N GLU A 83 12.17 7.70 5.59
CA GLU A 83 13.51 7.53 6.14
C GLU A 83 13.96 6.06 6.10
N ALA A 84 15.27 5.83 6.10
CA ALA A 84 15.84 4.48 6.11
C ALA A 84 15.31 3.61 7.26
N GLU A 85 15.07 4.21 8.43
CA GLU A 85 14.54 3.48 9.60
C GLU A 85 13.06 3.08 9.41
N GLU A 86 12.26 3.86 8.67
CA GLU A 86 10.88 3.48 8.33
C GLU A 86 10.86 2.29 7.36
N TRP A 87 11.72 2.33 6.34
CA TRP A 87 11.91 1.21 5.42
C TRP A 87 12.39 -0.05 6.14
N LYS A 88 13.29 0.10 7.10
CA LYS A 88 13.77 -1.02 7.92
C LYS A 88 12.64 -1.65 8.72
N ARG A 89 11.81 -0.84 9.41
CA ARG A 89 10.65 -1.36 10.16
C ARG A 89 9.67 -2.08 9.25
N LEU A 90 9.37 -1.52 8.08
CA LEU A 90 8.53 -2.17 7.08
C LEU A 90 9.11 -3.51 6.62
N GLY A 91 10.43 -3.57 6.39
CA GLY A 91 11.12 -4.80 6.01
C GLY A 91 11.01 -5.90 7.05
N HIS A 92 11.17 -5.57 8.33
CA HIS A 92 10.96 -6.52 9.42
C HIS A 92 9.52 -7.04 9.47
N ARG A 93 8.52 -6.16 9.34
CA ARG A 93 7.11 -6.56 9.29
C ARG A 93 6.80 -7.47 8.11
N ALA A 94 7.33 -7.15 6.94
CA ALA A 94 7.18 -7.97 5.75
C ALA A 94 7.82 -9.36 5.93
N LEU A 95 9.00 -9.41 6.57
CA LEU A 95 9.71 -10.65 6.85
C LEU A 95 8.93 -11.53 7.84
N GLU A 96 8.44 -10.95 8.94
CA GLU A 96 7.57 -11.61 9.94
C GLU A 96 6.30 -12.18 9.29
N ALA A 97 5.73 -11.45 8.32
CA ALA A 97 4.53 -11.85 7.58
C ALA A 97 4.80 -12.87 6.45
N GLY A 98 6.05 -13.31 6.25
CA GLY A 98 6.42 -14.23 5.18
C GLY A 98 6.45 -13.59 3.77
N LYS A 99 6.36 -12.27 3.67
CA LYS A 99 6.37 -11.50 2.42
C LYS A 99 7.80 -11.20 1.98
N PHE A 100 8.58 -12.24 1.69
CA PHE A 100 10.04 -12.12 1.54
C PHE A 100 10.49 -11.15 0.42
N HIS A 101 9.80 -11.12 -0.72
CA HIS A 101 10.09 -10.13 -1.77
C HIS A 101 9.83 -8.68 -1.32
N PHE A 102 8.87 -8.47 -0.42
CA PHE A 102 8.53 -7.14 0.07
C PHE A 102 9.58 -6.70 1.10
N ALA A 103 9.97 -7.62 1.98
CA ALA A 103 11.07 -7.44 2.91
C ALA A 103 12.38 -7.09 2.17
N GLN A 104 12.71 -7.84 1.12
CA GLN A 104 13.89 -7.60 0.28
C GLN A 104 13.89 -6.18 -0.30
N LYS A 105 12.76 -5.70 -0.84
CA LYS A 105 12.65 -4.34 -1.38
C LYS A 105 12.80 -3.28 -0.30
N ALA A 106 12.12 -3.46 0.83
CA ALA A 106 12.16 -2.53 1.96
C ALA A 106 13.57 -2.42 2.56
N PHE A 107 14.25 -3.54 2.83
CA PHE A 107 15.64 -3.52 3.32
C PHE A 107 16.62 -2.91 2.31
N GLY A 108 16.36 -3.10 1.01
CA GLY A 108 17.09 -2.42 -0.06
C GLY A 108 16.98 -0.89 0.02
N GLN A 109 15.77 -0.36 0.24
CA GLN A 109 15.55 1.09 0.44
C GLN A 109 16.20 1.59 1.74
N ALA A 110 16.17 0.77 2.80
CA ALA A 110 16.77 1.11 4.08
C ALA A 110 18.31 1.10 4.07
N GLY A 111 18.94 0.50 3.05
CA GLY A 111 20.37 0.19 3.10
C GLY A 111 20.73 -0.85 4.18
N GLU A 112 19.76 -1.66 4.61
CA GLU A 112 19.95 -2.68 5.65
C GLU A 112 20.52 -3.95 5.00
N ALA A 113 21.83 -4.14 5.11
CA ALA A 113 22.55 -5.22 4.43
C ALA A 113 22.18 -6.63 4.93
N GLU A 114 21.93 -6.78 6.23
CA GLU A 114 21.72 -8.09 6.86
C GLU A 114 20.28 -8.59 6.64
N GLY A 115 19.30 -7.73 6.85
CA GLY A 115 17.90 -7.94 6.50
C GLY A 115 17.73 -8.19 5.00
N LEU A 116 18.46 -7.46 4.14
CA LEU A 116 18.46 -7.72 2.69
C LEU A 116 19.01 -9.12 2.36
N ARG A 117 20.11 -9.53 3.00
CA ARG A 117 20.68 -10.87 2.85
C ARG A 117 19.68 -11.95 3.28
N LEU A 118 19.13 -11.82 4.48
CA LEU A 118 18.15 -12.76 5.03
C LEU A 118 16.89 -12.88 4.17
N ALA A 119 16.35 -11.75 3.70
CA ALA A 119 15.18 -11.76 2.83
C ALA A 119 15.47 -12.45 1.49
N ARG A 120 16.67 -12.27 0.92
CA ARG A 120 17.10 -12.96 -0.32
C ARG A 120 17.23 -14.47 -0.13
N GLU A 121 17.80 -14.90 0.99
CA GLU A 121 17.89 -16.33 1.34
C GLU A 121 16.49 -16.94 1.41
N LYS A 122 15.55 -16.27 2.08
CA LYS A 122 14.15 -16.71 2.15
C LYS A 122 13.42 -16.74 0.81
N VAL A 123 13.70 -15.79 -0.08
CA VAL A 123 13.18 -15.83 -1.46
C VAL A 123 13.70 -17.06 -2.20
N GLN A 124 15.01 -17.33 -2.11
CA GLN A 124 15.63 -18.48 -2.80
C GLN A 124 15.13 -19.83 -2.26
N GLU A 125 14.97 -19.95 -0.94
CA GLU A 125 14.37 -21.14 -0.31
C GLU A 125 12.96 -21.40 -0.87
N MET A 126 12.11 -20.37 -0.88
CA MET A 126 10.73 -20.45 -1.40
C MET A 126 10.66 -20.80 -2.89
N GLU A 127 11.60 -20.31 -3.70
CA GLU A 127 11.65 -20.59 -5.14
C GLU A 127 12.25 -21.96 -5.47
N GLY A 128 13.21 -22.44 -4.68
CA GLY A 128 13.84 -23.75 -4.85
C GLY A 128 12.99 -24.93 -4.40
N GLU A 129 11.97 -24.70 -3.58
CA GLU A 129 11.00 -25.71 -3.13
C GLU A 129 9.83 -25.95 -4.12
N ARG A 130 9.78 -25.22 -5.25
CA ARG A 130 8.76 -25.36 -6.31
C ARG A 130 9.19 -26.30 -7.43
#